data_AF-A0A944ESK4-F1
#
_entry.id   AF-A0A944ESK4-F1
#
_cell.length_a   1.000
_cell.length_b   1.000
_cell.length_c   1.000
_cell.angle_alpha   90.00
_cell.angle_beta   90.00
_cell.angle_gamma   90.00
#
_symmetry.space_group_name_H-M   'P 1'
#
loop_
_entity.id
_entity.type
_entity.pdbx_description
1 polymer ?
#
loop_
_entity_poly.entity_id
_entity_poly.type
_entity_poly.pdbx_seq_one_letter_code
_entity_poly.pdbx_strand_id
1 'polypeptide(L)' 'MTEKYEFIDGEADNFPVQRMCTWAGVSTSGFYHWRSRPLSATAKRRAELRAVILQVFSDSQ' A
#
# COMPACT_ATOMS: atom_id res chain seq x y z
N MET A 1 -7.08 -5.96 8.07
CA MET A 1 -7.80 -5.81 6.78
C MET A 1 -6.86 -5.29 5.69
N THR A 2 -6.04 -4.27 6.00
CA THR A 2 -5.03 -3.70 5.11
C THR A 2 -4.06 -4.75 4.54
N GLU A 3 -3.53 -5.66 5.36
CA GLU A 3 -2.57 -6.69 4.92
C GLU A 3 -3.04 -7.54 3.74
N LYS A 4 -4.31 -7.99 3.73
CA LYS A 4 -4.88 -8.73 2.59
C LYS A 4 -4.94 -7.87 1.33
N TYR A 5 -5.29 -6.59 1.46
CA TYR A 5 -5.34 -5.69 0.32
C TYR A 5 -3.95 -5.28 -0.16
N GLU A 6 -2.97 -5.11 0.72
CA GLU A 6 -1.57 -4.87 0.39
C GLU A 6 -0.98 -6.04 -0.40
N PHE A 7 -1.26 -7.27 0.03
CA PHE A 7 -0.87 -8.46 -0.72
C PHE A 7 -1.51 -8.51 -2.12
N ILE A 8 -2.81 -8.22 -2.22
CA ILE A 8 -3.51 -8.17 -3.52
C ILE A 8 -2.95 -7.07 -4.42
N ASP A 9 -2.60 -5.91 -3.85
CA ASP A 9 -2.05 -4.78 -4.60
C ASP A 9 -0.66 -5.09 -5.17
N GLY A 10 0.19 -5.77 -4.38
CA GLY A 10 1.52 -6.17 -4.80
C GLY A 10 1.54 -7.23 -5.92
N GLU A 11 0.48 -8.03 -6.02
CA GLU A 11 0.35 -9.12 -7.01
C GLU A 11 -0.62 -8.77 -8.16
N ALA A 12 -1.15 -7.54 -8.19
CA ALA A 12 -2.16 -7.12 -9.16
C ALA A 12 -1.68 -7.18 -10.62
N ASP A 13 -0.36 -7.12 -10.84
CA ASP A 13 0.27 -7.25 -12.16
C ASP A 13 0.46 -8.72 -12.59
N ASN A 14 0.44 -9.65 -11.65
CA ASN A 14 0.62 -11.09 -11.90
C ASN A 14 -0.71 -11.84 -11.98
N PHE A 15 -1.72 -11.41 -11.21
CA PHE A 15 -3.00 -12.11 -11.09
C PHE A 15 -4.20 -11.16 -11.11
N PRO A 16 -5.36 -11.57 -11.68
CA PRO A 16 -6.56 -10.75 -11.64
C PRO A 16 -7.07 -10.50 -10.22
N VAL A 17 -7.15 -9.22 -9.86
CA VAL A 17 -7.61 -8.72 -8.55
C VAL A 17 -8.91 -9.37 -8.09
N GLN A 18 -9.90 -9.53 -8.98
CA GLN A 18 -11.19 -10.13 -8.61
C GLN A 18 -11.05 -11.56 -8.06
N ARG A 19 -10.18 -12.38 -8.68
CA ARG A 19 -9.94 -13.75 -8.21
C ARG A 19 -9.22 -13.74 -6.87
N MET A 20 -8.24 -12.86 -6.72
CA MET A 20 -7.52 -12.71 -5.45
C MET A 20 -8.44 -12.24 -4.32
N CYS A 21 -9.36 -11.30 -4.58
CA CYS A 21 -10.37 -10.88 -3.61
C CYS A 21 -11.25 -12.07 -3.18
N THR A 22 -11.69 -12.90 -4.13
CA THR A 22 -12.44 -14.12 -3.83
C THR A 22 -11.64 -15.09 -2.96
N TRP A 23 -10.38 -15.38 -3.31
CA TRP A 23 -9.52 -16.29 -2.53
C TRP A 23 -9.22 -15.78 -1.12
N ALA A 24 -9.00 -14.48 -0.98
CA ALA A 24 -8.72 -13.84 0.30
C ALA A 24 -9.98 -13.61 1.15
N GLY A 25 -11.18 -13.85 0.60
CA GLY A 25 -12.47 -13.64 1.29
C GLY A 25 -12.76 -12.16 1.57
N VAL A 26 -12.41 -11.27 0.63
CA VAL A 26 -12.64 -9.81 0.74
C VAL A 26 -13.46 -9.31 -0.46
N SER A 27 -14.11 -8.16 -0.31
CA SER A 27 -14.87 -7.57 -1.41
C SER A 27 -13.96 -6.80 -2.37
N THR A 28 -14.21 -6.96 -3.67
CA THR A 28 -13.53 -6.19 -4.73
C THR A 28 -13.77 -4.68 -4.56
N SER A 29 -14.99 -4.28 -4.17
CA SER A 29 -15.30 -2.88 -3.88
C SER A 29 -14.53 -2.36 -2.66
N GLY A 30 -14.34 -3.19 -1.63
CA GLY A 30 -13.53 -2.86 -0.47
C GLY A 30 -12.05 -2.68 -0.82
N PHE A 31 -11.51 -3.51 -1.73
CA PHE A 31 -10.16 -3.37 -2.25
C PHE A 31 -9.96 -2.03 -2.98
N TYR A 32 -10.80 -1.71 -3.97
CA TYR A 32 -10.66 -0.45 -4.71
C TYR A 32 -10.89 0.77 -3.82
N HIS A 33 -11.85 0.70 -2.90
CA HIS A 33 -12.08 1.77 -1.91
C HIS A 33 -10.88 1.93 -0.96
N TRP A 34 -10.20 0.84 -0.60
CA TRP A 34 -8.96 0.88 0.18
C TRP A 34 -7.80 1.48 -0.64
N ARG A 35 -7.63 1.06 -1.90
CA ARG A 35 -6.59 1.53 -2.82
C ARG A 35 -6.75 3.01 -3.18
N SER A 36 -7.99 3.50 -3.23
CA SER A 36 -8.29 4.92 -3.48
C SER A 36 -8.13 5.80 -2.24
N ARG A 37 -7.82 5.26 -1.05
CA ARG A 37 -7.68 6.09 0.14
C ARG A 37 -6.46 6.99 -0.01
N PRO A 38 -6.63 8.32 0.11
CA PRO A 38 -5.47 9.19 0.18
C PRO A 38 -4.64 8.81 1.40
N LEU A 39 -3.32 8.93 1.28
CA LEU A 39 -2.44 8.84 2.43
C LEU A 39 -2.95 9.80 3.50
N SER A 40 -3.15 9.30 4.72
CA SER A 40 -3.51 10.18 5.83
C SER A 40 -2.43 11.25 6.01
N ALA A 41 -2.78 12.42 6.53
CA ALA A 41 -1.82 13.49 6.77
C ALA A 41 -0.60 12.98 7.59
N THR A 42 -0.84 12.11 8.57
CA THR A 42 0.21 11.43 9.36
C THR A 42 1.06 10.49 8.52
N ALA A 43 0.46 9.66 7.66
CA ALA A 43 1.20 8.74 6.79
C ALA A 43 2.08 9.50 5.79
N LYS A 44 1.54 10.57 5.18
CA LYS A 44 2.29 11.47 4.31
C LYS A 44 3.48 12.09 5.04
N ARG A 45 3.24 12.65 6.25
CA ARG A 45 4.31 13.24 7.07
C ARG A 45 5.41 12.24 7.42
N ARG A 46 5.05 10.99 7.74
CA ARG A 46 6.02 9.91 8.02
C ARG A 46 6.82 9.53 6.78
N ALA A 47 6.19 9.47 5.60
CA ALA A 47 6.89 9.20 4.34
C ALA A 47 7.91 10.29 4.00
N GLU A 48 7.53 11.56 4.14
CA GLU A 48 8.44 12.71 3.98
C GLU A 48 9.62 12.63 4.95
N LEU A 49 9.35 12.37 6.23
CA LEU A 49 10.41 12.24 7.24
C LEU A 49 11.36 11.08 6.92
N ARG A 50 10.82 9.94 6.46
CA ARG A 50 11.63 8.77 6.08
C ARG A 50 12.56 9.11 4.92
N ALA A 51 12.10 9.86 3.92
CA ALA A 51 12.94 10.30 2.80
C ALA A 51 14.10 11.18 3.27
N VAL A 52 13.83 12.14 4.17
CA VAL A 52 14.88 13.00 4.76
C VAL A 52 15.89 12.18 5.55
N ILE A 53 15.43 11.24 6.37
CA ILE A 53 16.31 10.36 7.14
C ILE A 53 17.23 9.58 6.20
N LEU A 54 16.69 8.92 5.17
CA LEU A 54 17.48 8.15 4.21
C LEU A 54 18.52 9.02 3.50
N GLN A 55 18.16 10.26 3.14
CA GLN A 55 19.09 11.19 2.53
C GLN A 55 20.24 11.54 3.48
N VAL A 56 19.95 11.94 4.72
CA VAL A 56 20.98 12.28 5.71
C VAL A 56 21.95 11.12 5.94
N PHE A 57 21.43 9.89 6.02
CA PHE A 57 22.27 8.70 6.18
C PHE A 57 23.09 8.37 4.92
N SER A 58 22.58 8.67 3.72
CA SER A 58 23.31 8.48 2.47
C SER A 58 24.42 9.52 2.28
N ASP A 59 24.18 10.77 2.69
CA ASP A 59 25.12 11.89 2.54
C ASP A 59 26.27 11.84 3.56
N SER A 60 26.14 11.01 4.62
CA SER A 60 27.13 10.85 5.68
C SER A 60 28.08 9.65 5.46
N GLN A 61 28.07 9.02 4.28
CA GLN A 61 28.96 7.91 3.90
C GLN A 61 30.17 8.36 3.10
#